data_AF-A0A2G6EU56-F1
#
_entry.id   AF-A0A2G6EU56-F1
#
_cell.length_a   1.000
_cell.length_b   1.000
_cell.length_c   1.000
_cell.angle_alpha   90.00
_cell.angle_beta   90.00
_cell.angle_gamma   90.00
#
_symmetry.space_group_name_H-M   'P 1'
#
loop_
_entity.id
_entity.type
_entity.pdbx_description
1 polymer ?
#
loop_
_entity_poly.entity_id
_entity_poly.type
_entity_poly.pdbx_seq_one_letter_code
_entity_poly.pdbx_strand_id
1 'polypeptide(L)'
;MKTLSTADWQTLRDTLTLDGRAFINGQRTDSDKTMTATSPIDNTVLAEVALCSEAEVNTAVAAARQTFHDGVWAKTAPAKKKKVLHRFADLLEKYRQELALIETLDTGKPITHSHRHDLSGVIDCVRWYAEGLDKVYGEIPTTDSGALALVRREPIGVIGGILPWNFPLLLLAWKVAPALALGNSIVIKPSEKSSLSTLRFAEIAHEAGI
;
A
#
# COMPACT_ATOMS: atom_id res chain seq x y z
N MET A 1 -22.24 12.22 -0.64
CA MET A 1 -21.95 11.18 0.36
C MET A 1 -22.52 11.62 1.71
N LYS A 2 -23.22 10.76 2.44
CA LYS A 2 -23.77 11.09 3.77
C LYS A 2 -22.62 11.27 4.77
N THR A 3 -22.60 12.36 5.52
CA THR A 3 -21.64 12.55 6.62
C THR A 3 -22.03 11.62 7.77
N LEU A 4 -21.11 10.74 8.19
CA LEU A 4 -21.30 9.89 9.36
C LEU A 4 -21.25 10.73 10.65
N SER A 5 -22.16 10.44 11.57
CA SER A 5 -22.16 10.97 12.92
C SER A 5 -21.13 10.26 13.80
N THR A 6 -20.85 10.79 14.99
CA THR A 6 -19.99 10.11 15.98
C THR A 6 -20.53 8.71 16.35
N ALA A 7 -21.85 8.57 16.50
CA ALA A 7 -22.48 7.29 16.82
C ALA A 7 -22.31 6.25 15.69
N ASP A 8 -22.33 6.68 14.43
CA ASP A 8 -22.08 5.80 13.30
C ASP A 8 -20.64 5.26 13.32
N TRP A 9 -19.65 6.11 13.63
CA TRP A 9 -18.24 5.70 13.75
C TRP A 9 -18.00 4.76 14.93
N GLN A 10 -18.66 5.01 16.06
CA GLN A 10 -18.61 4.11 17.23
C GLN A 10 -19.19 2.74 16.88
N THR A 11 -20.34 2.72 16.19
CA THR A 11 -20.95 1.47 15.71
C THR A 11 -19.99 0.71 14.78
N LEU A 12 -19.35 1.40 13.83
CA LEU A 12 -18.38 0.77 12.93
C LEU A 12 -17.19 0.20 13.70
N ARG A 13 -16.65 0.95 14.69
CA ARG A 13 -15.56 0.50 15.56
C ARG A 13 -15.91 -0.78 16.30
N ASP A 14 -17.11 -0.85 16.86
CA ASP A 14 -17.52 -1.99 17.70
C ASP A 14 -17.73 -3.27 16.86
N THR A 15 -17.85 -3.14 15.53
CA THR A 15 -17.94 -4.27 14.58
C THR A 15 -16.63 -4.56 13.83
N LEU A 16 -15.60 -3.72 14.00
CA LEU A 16 -14.35 -3.81 13.26
C LEU A 16 -13.51 -4.98 13.79
N THR A 17 -13.07 -5.85 12.88
CA THR A 17 -12.10 -6.91 13.20
C THR A 17 -10.74 -6.53 12.61
N LEU A 18 -9.71 -6.54 13.44
CA LEU A 18 -8.35 -6.15 13.07
C LEU A 18 -7.44 -7.37 13.05
N ASP A 19 -6.85 -7.65 11.89
CA ASP A 19 -5.86 -8.71 11.72
C ASP A 19 -4.45 -8.11 11.71
N GLY A 20 -3.71 -8.34 12.80
CA GLY A 20 -2.36 -7.86 12.99
C GLY A 20 -1.26 -8.74 12.36
N ARG A 21 -1.60 -9.85 11.70
CA ARG A 21 -0.62 -10.72 11.04
C ARG A 21 0.01 -10.01 9.83
N ALA A 22 1.26 -10.34 9.51
CA ALA A 22 1.94 -9.81 8.34
C ALA A 22 1.20 -10.21 7.04
N PHE A 23 1.42 -9.49 5.95
CA PHE A 23 0.88 -9.86 4.64
C PHE A 23 2.02 -10.16 3.67
N ILE A 24 2.26 -11.43 3.38
CA ILE A 24 3.38 -11.91 2.56
C ILE A 24 2.84 -12.83 1.48
N ASN A 25 3.24 -12.60 0.23
CA ASN A 25 2.89 -13.44 -0.92
C ASN A 25 1.38 -13.71 -1.07
N GLY A 26 0.56 -12.67 -0.87
CA GLY A 26 -0.91 -12.75 -1.01
C GLY A 26 -1.64 -13.34 0.19
N GLN A 27 -0.96 -13.60 1.32
CA GLN A 27 -1.56 -14.28 2.47
C GLN A 27 -1.17 -13.62 3.79
N ARG A 28 -2.05 -13.77 4.79
CA ARG A 28 -1.73 -13.44 6.18
C ARG A 28 -0.75 -14.44 6.75
N THR A 29 0.32 -13.95 7.37
CA THR A 29 1.44 -14.75 7.88
C THR A 29 1.69 -14.40 9.34
N ASP A 30 1.68 -15.44 10.18
CA ASP A 30 2.03 -15.32 11.59
C ASP A 30 3.53 -15.04 11.79
N SER A 31 3.90 -14.58 12.98
CA SER A 31 5.29 -14.47 13.43
C SER A 31 5.39 -15.07 14.84
N ASP A 32 6.56 -15.58 15.19
CA ASP A 32 6.84 -16.16 16.52
C ASP A 32 6.64 -15.17 17.66
N LYS A 33 6.67 -13.87 17.36
CA LYS A 33 6.46 -12.80 18.32
C LYS A 33 5.37 -11.86 17.84
N THR A 34 4.61 -11.34 18.78
CA THR A 34 3.66 -10.26 18.55
C THR A 34 3.99 -9.06 19.43
N MET A 35 3.39 -7.93 19.08
CA MET A 35 3.37 -6.72 19.87
C MET A 35 1.94 -6.20 19.93
N THR A 36 1.48 -5.85 21.13
CA THR A 36 0.16 -5.26 21.32
C THR A 36 0.11 -3.86 20.70
N ALA A 37 -0.73 -3.68 19.68
CA ALA A 37 -1.10 -2.37 19.17
C ALA A 37 -2.17 -1.77 20.08
N THR A 38 -1.95 -0.54 20.55
CA THR A 38 -2.87 0.18 21.44
C THR A 38 -3.26 1.50 20.82
N SER A 39 -4.51 1.90 21.01
CA SER A 39 -4.98 3.19 20.52
C SER A 39 -4.46 4.31 21.41
N PRO A 40 -3.87 5.39 20.86
CA PRO A 40 -3.50 6.56 21.65
C PRO A 40 -4.73 7.39 22.09
N ILE A 41 -5.94 7.04 21.66
CA ILE A 41 -7.19 7.73 22.05
C ILE A 41 -7.49 7.49 23.54
N ASP A 42 -7.38 6.23 23.97
CA ASP A 42 -7.81 5.78 25.30
C ASP A 42 -7.01 4.57 25.84
N ASN A 43 -5.92 4.19 25.17
CA ASN A 43 -5.09 3.00 25.44
C ASN A 43 -5.82 1.66 25.27
N THR A 44 -6.96 1.63 24.57
CA THR A 44 -7.61 0.37 24.22
C THR A 44 -6.70 -0.50 23.36
N VAL A 45 -6.71 -1.81 23.62
CA VAL A 45 -6.00 -2.79 22.79
C VAL A 45 -6.75 -2.94 21.46
N LEU A 46 -6.03 -2.79 20.36
CA LEU A 46 -6.57 -2.90 19.01
C LEU A 46 -6.39 -4.30 18.43
N ALA A 47 -5.15 -4.81 18.47
CA ALA A 47 -4.79 -6.14 17.98
C ALA A 47 -3.39 -6.54 18.47
N GLU A 48 -3.10 -7.84 18.40
CA GLU A 48 -1.73 -8.35 18.45
C GLU A 48 -1.13 -8.33 17.03
N VAL A 49 -0.09 -7.53 16.83
CA VAL A 49 0.57 -7.35 15.54
C VAL A 49 1.82 -8.20 15.45
N ALA A 50 2.01 -8.90 14.33
CA ALA A 50 3.20 -9.71 14.09
C ALA A 50 4.48 -8.85 14.16
N LEU A 51 5.42 -9.27 15.00
CA LEU A 51 6.73 -8.65 15.16
C LEU A 51 7.75 -9.40 14.29
N CYS A 52 7.71 -9.11 12.99
CA CYS A 52 8.53 -9.79 11.99
C CYS A 52 10.04 -9.72 12.30
N SER A 53 10.67 -10.87 12.19
CA SER A 53 12.12 -11.09 12.31
C SER A 53 12.80 -11.09 10.94
N GLU A 54 14.10 -11.38 10.94
CA GLU A 54 14.87 -11.62 9.71
C GLU A 54 14.25 -12.73 8.85
N ALA A 55 13.67 -13.77 9.45
CA ALA A 55 13.08 -14.89 8.71
C ALA A 55 11.88 -14.45 7.86
N GLU A 56 10.95 -13.67 8.43
CA GLU A 56 9.80 -13.14 7.69
C GLU A 56 10.23 -12.13 6.62
N VAL A 57 11.23 -11.30 6.92
CA VAL A 57 11.79 -10.33 5.95
C VAL A 57 12.42 -11.07 4.76
N ASN A 58 13.25 -12.09 5.02
CA ASN A 58 13.87 -12.90 3.97
C ASN A 58 12.81 -13.62 3.13
N THR A 59 11.76 -14.15 3.76
CA THR A 59 10.62 -14.75 3.06
C THR A 59 9.92 -13.74 2.13
N ALA A 60 9.63 -12.53 2.62
CA ALA A 60 9.00 -11.47 1.83
C ALA A 60 9.88 -11.01 0.65
N VAL A 61 11.18 -10.85 0.88
CA VAL A 61 12.15 -10.45 -0.15
C VAL A 61 12.31 -11.55 -1.21
N ALA A 62 12.37 -12.81 -0.80
CA ALA A 62 12.45 -13.94 -1.73
C ALA A 62 11.20 -14.03 -2.63
N ALA A 63 10.00 -13.90 -2.04
CA ALA A 63 8.76 -13.86 -2.80
C ALA A 63 8.70 -12.66 -3.77
N ALA A 64 9.05 -11.46 -3.30
CA ALA A 64 9.11 -10.27 -4.15
C ALA A 64 10.10 -10.41 -5.32
N ARG A 65 11.27 -11.01 -5.05
CA ARG A 65 12.31 -11.27 -6.05
C ARG A 65 11.82 -12.25 -7.11
N GLN A 66 11.23 -13.37 -6.68
CA GLN A 66 10.69 -14.39 -7.58
C GLN A 66 9.57 -13.82 -8.45
N THR A 67 8.57 -13.16 -7.86
CA THR A 67 7.46 -12.50 -8.56
C THR A 67 7.94 -11.49 -9.61
N PHE A 68 8.98 -10.71 -9.30
CA PHE A 68 9.57 -9.77 -10.25
C PHE A 68 10.22 -10.51 -11.45
N HIS A 69 11.00 -11.56 -11.19
CA HIS A 69 11.67 -12.34 -12.24
C HIS A 69 10.68 -13.07 -13.15
N ASP A 70 9.65 -13.67 -12.58
CA ASP A 70 8.57 -14.32 -13.33
C ASP A 70 7.83 -13.31 -14.22
N GLY A 71 7.86 -12.03 -13.84
CA GLY A 71 7.35 -10.94 -14.64
C GLY A 71 5.82 -10.86 -14.65
N VAL A 72 5.15 -11.56 -13.74
CA VAL A 72 3.68 -11.58 -13.60
C VAL A 72 3.12 -10.16 -13.49
N TRP A 73 3.82 -9.29 -12.77
CA TRP A 73 3.54 -7.86 -12.76
C TRP A 73 4.52 -7.05 -13.62
N ALA A 74 5.83 -7.26 -13.47
CA ALA A 74 6.85 -6.43 -14.11
C ALA A 74 6.70 -6.33 -15.64
N LYS A 75 6.40 -7.46 -16.31
CA LYS A 75 6.24 -7.57 -17.77
C LYS A 75 4.79 -7.37 -18.24
N THR A 76 3.86 -7.10 -17.32
CA THR A 76 2.47 -6.81 -17.69
C THR A 76 2.38 -5.50 -18.49
N ALA A 77 1.60 -5.52 -19.57
CA ALA A 77 1.42 -4.37 -20.46
C ALA A 77 0.92 -3.12 -19.68
N PRO A 78 1.41 -1.91 -20.01
CA PRO A 78 1.03 -0.67 -19.34
C PRO A 78 -0.49 -0.49 -19.16
N ALA A 79 -1.26 -0.72 -20.22
CA ALA A 79 -2.72 -0.60 -20.18
C ALA A 79 -3.39 -1.58 -19.18
N LYS A 80 -2.83 -2.78 -19.00
CA LYS A 80 -3.35 -3.77 -18.06
C LYS A 80 -2.96 -3.41 -16.62
N LYS A 81 -1.73 -2.92 -16.38
CA LYS A 81 -1.33 -2.35 -15.08
C LYS A 81 -2.24 -1.19 -14.68
N LYS A 82 -2.51 -0.27 -15.62
CA LYS A 82 -3.41 0.87 -15.42
C LYS A 82 -4.79 0.43 -14.94
N LYS A 83 -5.39 -0.57 -15.60
CA LYS A 83 -6.72 -1.10 -15.20
C LYS A 83 -6.71 -1.65 -13.77
N VAL A 84 -5.68 -2.41 -13.39
CA VAL A 84 -5.55 -2.96 -12.03
C VAL A 84 -5.37 -1.85 -11.00
N LEU A 85 -4.53 -0.84 -11.28
CA LEU A 85 -4.32 0.29 -10.36
C LEU A 85 -5.56 1.18 -10.22
N HIS A 86 -6.35 1.37 -11.28
CA HIS A 86 -7.65 2.04 -11.16
C HIS A 86 -8.62 1.23 -10.30
N ARG A 87 -8.70 -0.09 -10.53
CA ARG A 87 -9.51 -0.97 -9.68
C ARG A 87 -9.05 -0.91 -8.22
N PHE A 88 -7.74 -0.81 -7.98
CA PHE A 88 -7.20 -0.65 -6.63
C PHE A 88 -7.69 0.66 -6.00
N ALA A 89 -7.61 1.78 -6.71
CA ALA A 89 -8.15 3.05 -6.23
C ALA A 89 -9.68 3.01 -5.99
N ASP A 90 -10.44 2.28 -6.82
CA ASP A 90 -11.88 2.09 -6.63
C ASP A 90 -12.18 1.27 -5.37
N LEU A 91 -11.37 0.24 -5.07
CA LEU A 91 -11.51 -0.53 -3.83
C LEU A 91 -11.09 0.28 -2.60
N LEU A 92 -10.04 1.10 -2.69
CA LEU A 92 -9.67 2.02 -1.61
C LEU A 92 -10.80 3.02 -1.31
N GLU A 93 -11.51 3.51 -2.33
CA GLU A 93 -12.70 4.34 -2.15
C GLU A 93 -13.85 3.55 -1.51
N LYS A 94 -14.09 2.31 -1.97
CA LYS A 94 -15.10 1.41 -1.38
C LYS A 94 -14.86 1.16 0.11
N TYR A 95 -13.60 0.93 0.52
CA TYR A 95 -13.21 0.69 1.92
C TYR A 95 -12.78 1.96 2.66
N ARG A 96 -13.07 3.16 2.12
CA ARG A 96 -12.63 4.45 2.69
C ARG A 96 -12.98 4.60 4.16
N GLN A 97 -14.21 4.23 4.55
CA GLN A 97 -14.67 4.36 5.94
C GLN A 97 -13.90 3.44 6.88
N GLU A 98 -13.74 2.18 6.50
CA GLU A 98 -12.96 1.18 7.25
C GLU A 98 -11.51 1.65 7.45
N LEU A 99 -10.83 2.02 6.36
CA LEU A 99 -9.44 2.49 6.40
C LEU A 99 -9.29 3.77 7.22
N ALA A 100 -10.21 4.73 7.10
CA ALA A 100 -10.17 5.96 7.87
C ALA A 100 -10.33 5.70 9.37
N LEU A 101 -11.19 4.76 9.75
CA LEU A 101 -11.38 4.37 11.13
C LEU A 101 -10.14 3.69 11.69
N ILE A 102 -9.57 2.72 10.96
CA ILE A 102 -8.31 2.05 11.35
C ILE A 102 -7.21 3.10 11.57
N GLU A 103 -7.03 4.01 10.61
CA GLU A 103 -6.02 5.07 10.68
C GLU A 103 -6.19 5.96 11.93
N THR A 104 -7.43 6.34 12.26
CA THR A 104 -7.74 7.12 13.46
C THR A 104 -7.48 6.35 14.74
N LEU A 105 -7.89 5.08 14.81
CA LEU A 105 -7.67 4.24 15.99
C LEU A 105 -6.19 4.01 16.25
N ASP A 106 -5.39 3.80 15.20
CA ASP A 106 -3.96 3.46 15.29
C ASP A 106 -3.07 4.69 15.57
N THR A 107 -3.48 5.89 15.13
CA THR A 107 -2.65 7.11 15.24
C THR A 107 -3.21 8.20 16.15
N GLY A 108 -4.50 8.14 16.49
CA GLY A 108 -5.21 9.19 17.23
C GLY A 108 -5.57 10.42 16.39
N LYS A 109 -5.31 10.43 15.09
CA LYS A 109 -5.67 11.58 14.23
C LYS A 109 -7.20 11.73 14.13
N PRO A 110 -7.74 12.96 14.04
CA PRO A 110 -9.18 13.18 13.90
C PRO A 110 -9.76 12.40 12.72
N ILE A 111 -10.91 11.73 12.90
CA ILE A 111 -11.55 10.92 11.86
C ILE A 111 -11.86 11.69 10.59
N THR A 112 -12.14 13.00 10.72
CA THR A 112 -12.33 13.89 9.58
C THR A 112 -11.07 14.04 8.75
N HIS A 113 -9.89 14.07 9.37
CA HIS A 113 -8.61 14.15 8.68
C HIS A 113 -8.29 12.84 7.96
N SER A 114 -8.40 11.70 8.66
CA SER A 114 -8.25 10.37 8.06
C SER A 114 -9.15 10.23 6.83
N HIS A 115 -10.45 10.50 7.02
CA HIS A 115 -11.45 10.25 5.99
C HIS A 115 -11.39 11.24 4.82
N ARG A 116 -11.20 12.53 5.06
CA ARG A 116 -11.32 13.57 4.01
C ARG A 116 -10.00 13.99 3.39
N HIS A 117 -8.89 13.90 4.12
CA HIS A 117 -7.58 14.37 3.66
C HIS A 117 -6.70 13.19 3.28
N ASP A 118 -6.38 12.33 4.25
CA ASP A 118 -5.44 11.25 4.05
C ASP A 118 -5.94 10.27 2.99
N LEU A 119 -7.15 9.75 3.13
CA LEU A 119 -7.70 8.79 2.17
C LEU A 119 -7.94 9.40 0.78
N SER A 120 -8.30 10.68 0.70
CA SER A 120 -8.38 11.36 -0.60
C SER A 120 -7.01 11.41 -1.27
N GLY A 121 -5.97 11.83 -0.53
CA GLY A 121 -4.59 11.85 -1.04
C GLY A 121 -4.06 10.47 -1.42
N VAL A 122 -4.43 9.42 -0.68
CA VAL A 122 -4.10 8.02 -0.99
C VAL A 122 -4.71 7.59 -2.31
N ILE A 123 -6.02 7.78 -2.46
CA ILE A 123 -6.78 7.36 -3.64
C ILE A 123 -6.32 8.14 -4.87
N ASP A 124 -6.17 9.46 -4.73
CA ASP A 124 -5.69 10.33 -5.81
C ASP A 124 -4.26 9.98 -6.20
N CYS A 125 -3.38 9.65 -5.25
CA CYS A 125 -2.02 9.22 -5.55
C CYS A 125 -2.01 7.94 -6.39
N VAL A 126 -2.79 6.93 -6.02
CA VAL A 126 -2.89 5.68 -6.79
C VAL A 126 -3.45 5.96 -8.18
N ARG A 127 -4.52 6.75 -8.30
CA ARG A 127 -5.11 7.12 -9.62
C ARG A 127 -4.12 7.90 -10.47
N TRP A 128 -3.42 8.87 -9.91
CA TRP A 128 -2.45 9.70 -10.63
C TRP A 128 -1.34 8.85 -11.24
N TYR A 129 -0.75 7.94 -10.46
CA TYR A 129 0.28 7.03 -10.99
C TYR A 129 -0.30 5.98 -11.94
N ALA A 130 -1.55 5.55 -11.76
CA ALA A 130 -2.24 4.69 -12.73
C ALA A 130 -2.35 5.38 -14.10
N GLU A 131 -2.75 6.65 -14.10
CA GLU A 131 -2.97 7.45 -15.32
C GLU A 131 -1.67 7.83 -16.02
N GLY A 132 -0.64 8.19 -15.23
CA GLY A 132 0.65 8.64 -15.72
C GLY A 132 1.56 7.55 -16.28
N LEU A 133 1.34 6.26 -15.93
CA LEU A 133 2.31 5.19 -16.27
C LEU A 133 2.56 5.00 -17.77
N ASP A 134 1.59 5.28 -18.63
CA ASP A 134 1.70 5.19 -20.10
C ASP A 134 1.81 6.57 -20.77
N LYS A 135 2.18 7.59 -19.98
CA LYS A 135 2.43 8.98 -20.43
C LYS A 135 3.90 9.38 -20.26
N VAL A 136 4.72 8.47 -19.74
CA VAL A 136 6.18 8.63 -19.64
C VAL A 136 6.82 7.96 -20.83
N TYR A 137 7.55 8.74 -21.62
CA TYR A 137 8.23 8.27 -22.82
C TYR A 137 9.74 8.12 -22.56
N GLY A 138 10.38 7.20 -23.30
CA GLY A 138 11.83 7.15 -23.40
C GLY A 138 12.34 8.22 -24.38
N GLU A 139 13.65 8.23 -24.61
CA GLU A 139 14.29 9.21 -25.47
C GLU A 139 15.02 8.51 -26.63
N ILE A 140 15.05 9.18 -27.79
CA ILE A 140 15.82 8.78 -28.97
C ILE A 140 16.76 9.94 -29.29
N PRO A 141 18.00 9.95 -28.75
CA PRO A 141 18.97 10.99 -29.03
C PRO A 141 19.40 11.02 -30.50
N THR A 142 19.85 12.19 -30.97
CA THR A 142 20.49 12.32 -32.28
C THR A 142 21.80 11.54 -32.30
N THR A 143 21.99 10.72 -33.33
CA THR A 143 23.17 9.89 -33.55
C THR A 143 23.71 10.04 -34.97
N ASP A 144 24.95 9.61 -35.19
CA ASP A 144 25.54 9.55 -36.53
C ASP A 144 24.77 8.56 -37.44
N SER A 145 24.95 8.72 -38.75
CA SER A 145 24.39 7.81 -39.73
C SER A 145 24.86 6.37 -39.48
N GLY A 146 23.91 5.44 -39.39
CA GLY A 146 24.18 4.03 -39.10
C GLY A 146 24.13 3.66 -37.61
N ALA A 147 23.87 4.60 -36.69
CA ALA A 147 23.70 4.33 -35.27
C ALA A 147 22.28 4.67 -34.78
N LEU A 148 21.77 3.88 -33.82
CA LEU A 148 20.51 4.13 -33.10
C LEU A 148 20.78 4.09 -31.59
N ALA A 149 20.48 5.18 -30.89
CA ALA A 149 20.51 5.23 -29.42
C ALA A 149 19.09 5.20 -28.84
N LEU A 150 18.92 4.45 -27.75
CA LEU A 150 17.66 4.34 -27.02
C LEU A 150 17.92 4.58 -25.53
N VAL A 151 17.27 5.58 -24.94
CA VAL A 151 17.29 5.80 -23.49
C VAL A 151 15.94 5.35 -22.93
N ARG A 152 15.95 4.35 -22.06
CA ARG A 152 14.75 3.75 -21.46
C ARG A 152 14.88 3.66 -19.96
N ARG A 153 13.72 3.60 -19.29
CA ARG A 153 13.60 3.37 -17.85
C ARG A 153 13.06 1.96 -17.63
N GLU A 154 13.71 1.21 -16.77
CA GLU A 154 13.31 -0.14 -16.39
C GLU A 154 13.10 -0.21 -14.87
N PRO A 155 12.17 -1.04 -14.37
CA PRO A 155 12.01 -1.25 -12.94
C PRO A 155 13.30 -1.82 -12.33
N ILE A 156 13.65 -1.35 -11.13
CA ILE A 156 14.86 -1.77 -10.41
C ILE A 156 14.73 -3.19 -9.83
N GLY A 157 13.51 -3.68 -9.63
CA GLY A 157 13.23 -5.02 -9.13
C GLY A 157 12.48 -5.01 -7.81
N VAL A 158 13.20 -5.22 -6.71
CA VAL A 158 12.64 -5.27 -5.35
C VAL A 158 13.00 -4.00 -4.59
N ILE A 159 11.99 -3.30 -4.08
CA ILE A 159 12.16 -2.09 -3.26
C ILE A 159 11.83 -2.42 -1.81
N GLY A 160 12.70 -2.02 -0.86
CA GLY A 160 12.37 -1.98 0.56
C GLY A 160 11.89 -0.59 0.97
N GLY A 161 10.73 -0.49 1.61
CA GLY A 161 10.16 0.77 2.08
C GLY A 161 9.92 0.77 3.59
N ILE A 162 10.51 1.72 4.30
CA ILE A 162 10.29 1.94 5.74
C ILE A 162 9.44 3.19 5.91
N LEU A 163 8.35 3.11 6.68
CA LEU A 163 7.37 4.19 6.83
C LEU A 163 7.33 4.72 8.28
N PRO A 164 7.16 6.04 8.47
CA PRO A 164 6.88 6.62 9.79
C PRO A 164 5.38 6.50 10.14
N TRP A 165 5.00 6.98 11.32
CA TRP A 165 3.67 6.78 11.90
C TRP A 165 2.69 7.95 11.76
N ASN A 166 3.15 9.13 11.33
CA ASN A 166 2.33 10.34 11.33
C ASN A 166 1.29 10.36 10.20
N PHE A 167 1.62 9.81 9.03
CA PHE A 167 0.69 9.63 7.91
C PHE A 167 0.84 8.23 7.28
N PRO A 168 0.48 7.15 8.00
CA PRO A 168 0.75 5.77 7.58
C PRO A 168 0.26 5.46 6.16
N LEU A 169 -1.03 5.67 5.88
CA LEU A 169 -1.59 5.35 4.56
C LEU A 169 -1.08 6.27 3.45
N LEU A 170 -0.99 7.58 3.71
CA LEU A 170 -0.58 8.55 2.69
C LEU A 170 0.87 8.31 2.26
N LEU A 171 1.78 8.12 3.23
CA LEU A 171 3.19 7.86 2.94
C LEU A 171 3.41 6.47 2.37
N LEU A 172 2.57 5.49 2.72
CA LEU A 172 2.51 4.20 2.06
C LEU A 172 2.18 4.37 0.58
N ALA A 173 1.09 5.06 0.26
CA ALA A 173 0.62 5.28 -1.12
C ALA A 173 1.68 5.98 -1.97
N TRP A 174 2.35 7.01 -1.42
CA TRP A 174 3.43 7.74 -2.10
C TRP A 174 4.62 6.85 -2.49
N LYS A 175 4.84 5.72 -1.81
CA LYS A 175 5.89 4.76 -2.17
C LYS A 175 5.36 3.63 -3.04
N VAL A 176 4.22 3.06 -2.69
CA VAL A 176 3.66 1.88 -3.34
C VAL A 176 3.13 2.21 -4.73
N ALA A 177 2.41 3.33 -4.90
CA ALA A 177 1.83 3.70 -6.19
C ALA A 177 2.87 3.85 -7.32
N PRO A 178 3.96 4.64 -7.17
CA PRO A 178 4.99 4.71 -8.20
C PRO A 178 5.75 3.38 -8.38
N ALA A 179 6.05 2.66 -7.29
CA ALA A 179 6.77 1.40 -7.37
C ALA A 179 6.00 0.36 -8.21
N LEU A 180 4.70 0.20 -7.93
CA LEU A 180 3.82 -0.71 -8.66
C LEU A 180 3.57 -0.23 -10.09
N ALA A 181 3.31 1.07 -10.31
CA ALA A 181 3.09 1.59 -11.66
C ALA A 181 4.27 1.30 -12.61
N LEU A 182 5.51 1.40 -12.09
CA LEU A 182 6.72 1.10 -12.85
C LEU A 182 7.03 -0.41 -12.94
N GLY A 183 6.27 -1.28 -12.25
CA GLY A 183 6.40 -2.74 -12.33
C GLY A 183 7.37 -3.36 -11.33
N ASN A 184 7.74 -2.66 -10.26
CA ASN A 184 8.56 -3.21 -9.19
C ASN A 184 7.72 -4.06 -8.24
N SER A 185 8.38 -4.99 -7.54
CA SER A 185 7.86 -5.53 -6.29
C SER A 185 8.33 -4.66 -5.13
N ILE A 186 7.50 -4.50 -4.09
CA ILE A 186 7.81 -3.65 -2.94
C ILE A 186 7.49 -4.38 -1.62
N VAL A 187 8.43 -4.35 -0.68
CA VAL A 187 8.29 -4.87 0.68
C VAL A 187 8.24 -3.68 1.63
N ILE A 188 7.14 -3.57 2.39
CA ILE A 188 6.90 -2.44 3.29
C ILE A 188 7.07 -2.88 4.74
N LYS A 189 7.86 -2.12 5.50
CA LYS A 189 7.90 -2.15 6.96
C LYS A 189 7.22 -0.87 7.49
N PRO A 190 5.96 -0.94 7.97
CA PRO A 190 5.31 0.21 8.59
C PRO A 190 5.93 0.50 9.96
N SER A 191 5.66 1.67 10.53
CA SER A 191 6.01 1.92 11.92
C SER A 191 5.24 0.97 12.84
N GLU A 192 5.93 0.50 13.87
CA GLU A 192 5.36 -0.29 14.96
C GLU A 192 4.20 0.43 15.67
N LYS A 193 4.16 1.77 15.62
CA LYS A 193 3.11 2.58 16.23
C LYS A 193 1.82 2.67 15.41
N SER A 194 1.84 2.24 14.14
CA SER A 194 0.74 2.48 13.22
C SER A 194 0.81 1.58 11.98
N SER A 195 0.47 0.31 12.15
CA SER A 195 0.68 -0.73 11.14
C SER A 195 -0.61 -1.32 10.57
N LEU A 196 -1.74 -1.15 11.25
CA LEU A 196 -2.99 -1.87 10.96
C LEU A 196 -3.59 -1.43 9.62
N SER A 197 -3.55 -0.13 9.33
CA SER A 197 -4.05 0.40 8.06
C SER A 197 -3.18 -0.02 6.87
N THR A 198 -1.87 -0.16 7.08
CA THR A 198 -0.94 -0.68 6.06
C THR A 198 -1.23 -2.14 5.73
N LEU A 199 -1.49 -2.95 6.75
CA LEU A 199 -1.85 -4.36 6.58
C LEU A 199 -3.17 -4.52 5.82
N ARG A 200 -4.18 -3.72 6.17
CA ARG A 200 -5.47 -3.73 5.45
C ARG A 200 -5.34 -3.24 4.01
N PHE A 201 -4.51 -2.22 3.76
CA PHE A 201 -4.21 -1.74 2.42
C PHE A 201 -3.59 -2.84 1.53
N ALA A 202 -2.73 -3.70 2.08
CA ALA A 202 -2.13 -4.81 1.35
C ALA A 202 -3.16 -5.85 0.89
N GLU A 203 -4.15 -6.17 1.72
CA GLU A 203 -5.26 -7.06 1.32
C GLU A 203 -6.10 -6.46 0.21
N ILE A 204 -6.39 -5.16 0.28
CA ILE A 204 -7.16 -4.45 -0.75
C ILE A 204 -6.39 -4.42 -2.07
N ALA A 205 -5.06 -4.26 -2.01
CA ALA A 205 -4.19 -4.36 -3.18
C ALA A 205 -4.30 -5.76 -3.83
N HIS A 206 -4.25 -6.82 -3.01
CA HIS A 206 -4.42 -8.17 -3.49
C HIS A 206 -5.82 -8.42 -4.10
N GLU A 207 -6.90 -7.92 -3.46
CA GLU A 207 -8.27 -7.97 -4.01
C GLU A 207 -8.36 -7.28 -5.38
N ALA A 208 -7.59 -6.20 -5.59
CA ALA A 208 -7.53 -5.49 -6.87
C ALA A 208 -6.88 -6.30 -8.00
N GLY A 209 -6.07 -7.30 -7.65
CA GLY A 209 -5.28 -8.12 -8.58
C GLY A 209 -3.83 -7.66 -8.71
N ILE A 210 -3.28 -7.03 -7.67
CA ILE A 210 -1.84 -6.79 -7.49
C ILE A 210 -1.18 -8.07 -6.96
#